data_AF-A0A736LVR5-F1
#
_entry.id   AF-A0A736LVR5-F1
#
_cell.length_a   1.000
_cell.length_b   1.000
_cell.length_c   1.000
_cell.angle_alpha   90.00
_cell.angle_beta   90.00
_cell.angle_gamma   90.00
#
_symmetry.space_group_name_H-M   'P 1'
#
loop_
_entity.id
_entity.type
_entity.pdbx_description
1 polymer ?
#
loop_
_entity_poly.entity_id
_entity_poly.type
_entity_poly.pdbx_seq_one_letter_code
_entity_poly.pdbx_strand_id
1 'polypeptide(L)'
;MYKKIVILVITLIIIFCSGGWYMHKSQQQMAILVISDSENDLDYPNKRKWFDASRWLSTSQYIKIDDFYLLNLKYHPVDNVNDAGIIVILHFAIRDAIKKFPELLKLSQMDNKDFFHFMQNKLSNEYLRTKFNEDTLEPTDDYFLFFFTY
;
A
#
# COMPACT_ATOMS: atom_id res chain seq x y z
N MET A 1 -11.98 39.21 -37.60
CA MET A 1 -12.55 38.80 -36.28
C MET A 1 -12.72 37.29 -36.18
N TYR A 2 -13.36 36.64 -37.16
CA TYR A 2 -13.60 35.20 -37.20
C TYR A 2 -12.35 34.30 -37.07
N LYS A 3 -11.27 34.60 -37.81
CA LYS A 3 -9.99 33.86 -37.71
C LYS A 3 -9.39 33.86 -36.28
N LYS A 4 -9.50 34.97 -35.54
CA LYS A 4 -8.97 35.06 -34.16
C LYS A 4 -9.80 34.21 -33.20
N ILE A 5 -11.12 34.17 -33.39
CA ILE A 5 -12.02 33.32 -32.60
C ILE A 5 -11.74 31.84 -32.88
N VAL A 6 -11.57 31.45 -34.15
CA VAL A 6 -11.24 30.06 -34.53
C VAL A 6 -9.91 29.62 -33.91
N ILE A 7 -8.87 30.46 -33.98
CA ILE A 7 -7.57 30.16 -33.35
C ILE A 7 -7.72 29.98 -31.84
N LEU A 8 -8.46 30.88 -31.17
CA LEU A 8 -8.69 30.79 -29.72
C LEU A 8 -9.41 29.48 -29.32
N VAL A 9 -10.43 29.09 -30.08
CA VAL A 9 -11.18 27.84 -29.84
C VAL A 9 -10.28 26.62 -30.04
N ILE A 10 -9.44 26.59 -31.08
CA ILE A 10 -8.50 25.49 -31.32
C ILE A 10 -7.49 25.39 -30.17
N THR A 11 -6.92 26.52 -29.72
CA THR A 11 -5.97 26.53 -28.59
C THR A 11 -6.61 26.00 -27.31
N LEU A 12 -7.86 26.36 -27.02
CA LEU A 12 -8.58 25.85 -25.85
C LEU A 12 -8.80 24.33 -25.92
N ILE A 13 -9.16 23.79 -27.10
CA ILE A 13 -9.31 22.35 -27.29
C ILE A 13 -7.98 21.64 -27.08
N ILE A 14 -6.87 22.16 -27.61
CA ILE A 14 -5.54 21.56 -27.42
C ILE A 14 -5.16 21.53 -25.93
N ILE A 15 -5.37 22.62 -25.20
CA ILE A 15 -5.11 22.68 -23.75
C ILE A 15 -5.97 21.66 -23.00
N PHE A 16 -7.25 21.56 -23.35
CA PHE A 16 -8.16 20.62 -22.70
C PHE A 16 -7.79 19.16 -22.99
N CYS A 17 -7.51 18.81 -24.25
CA CYS A 17 -7.10 17.46 -24.65
C CYS A 17 -5.75 17.04 -24.05
N SER A 18 -4.78 17.95 -24.01
CA SER A 18 -3.47 17.68 -23.40
C SER A 18 -3.55 17.50 -21.89
N GLY A 19 -4.35 18.32 -21.20
CA GLY A 19 -4.65 18.14 -19.78
C GLY A 19 -5.33 16.80 -19.49
N GLY A 20 -6.36 16.46 -20.25
CA GLY A 20 -7.07 15.18 -20.12
C GLY A 20 -6.15 13.98 -20.36
N TRP A 21 -5.29 14.04 -21.38
CA TRP A 21 -4.32 12.98 -21.66
C TRP A 21 -3.29 12.83 -20.54
N TYR A 22 -2.79 13.94 -20.00
CA TYR A 22 -1.85 13.92 -18.87
C TYR A 22 -2.49 13.29 -17.63
N MET A 23 -3.72 13.68 -17.29
CA MET A 23 -4.46 13.09 -16.17
C MET A 23 -4.68 11.59 -16.36
N HIS A 24 -5.09 11.18 -17.56
CA HIS A 24 -5.28 9.75 -17.86
C HIS A 24 -3.97 8.97 -17.72
N LYS A 25 -2.85 9.49 -18.23
CA LYS A 25 -1.54 8.86 -18.08
C LYS A 25 -1.12 8.77 -16.61
N SER A 26 -1.32 9.84 -15.84
CA SER A 26 -1.02 9.87 -14.40
C SER A 26 -1.86 8.86 -13.60
N GLN A 27 -3.11 8.62 -14.01
CA GLN A 27 -3.95 7.59 -13.40
C GLN A 27 -3.41 6.17 -13.65
N GLN A 28 -2.70 5.93 -14.75
CA GLN A 28 -2.16 4.61 -15.10
C GLN A 28 -0.71 4.41 -14.62
N GLN A 29 -0.06 5.46 -14.10
CA GLN A 29 1.29 5.38 -13.56
C GLN A 29 1.28 5.07 -12.07
N MET A 30 2.22 4.22 -11.64
CA MET A 30 2.49 3.92 -10.24
C MET A 30 3.98 4.07 -9.97
N ALA A 31 4.35 4.11 -8.70
CA ALA A 31 5.70 4.21 -8.21
C ALA A 31 6.00 3.12 -7.20
N ILE A 32 7.25 2.69 -7.18
CA ILE A 32 7.85 1.94 -6.07
C ILE A 32 8.98 2.76 -5.46
N LEU A 33 9.28 2.48 -4.19
CA LEU A 33 10.49 2.95 -3.56
C LEU A 33 11.57 1.91 -3.83
N VAL A 34 12.74 2.34 -4.29
CA VAL A 34 13.91 1.49 -4.45
C VAL A 34 15.09 2.14 -3.75
N ILE A 35 16.02 1.33 -3.26
CA ILE A 35 17.24 1.83 -2.63
C ILE A 35 18.00 2.70 -3.63
N SER A 36 18.42 3.87 -3.20
CA SER A 36 19.22 4.78 -4.01
C SER A 36 20.60 4.18 -4.27
N ASP A 37 21.17 4.43 -5.46
CA ASP A 37 22.43 3.80 -5.85
C ASP A 37 23.63 4.43 -5.10
N SER A 38 23.42 5.59 -4.47
CA SER A 38 24.43 6.39 -3.79
C SER A 38 23.85 7.15 -2.58
N GLU A 39 24.64 7.32 -1.53
CA GLU A 39 24.32 8.19 -0.39
C GLU A 39 24.26 9.68 -0.76
N ASN A 40 24.86 10.05 -1.91
CA ASN A 40 24.86 11.41 -2.41
C ASN A 40 23.67 11.72 -3.32
N ASP A 41 22.79 10.75 -3.59
CA ASP A 41 21.56 11.00 -4.34
C ASP A 41 20.63 11.91 -3.53
N LEU A 42 20.00 12.87 -4.23
CA LEU A 42 19.01 13.77 -3.63
C LEU A 42 17.85 13.01 -2.97
N ASP A 43 17.56 11.81 -3.47
CA ASP A 43 16.49 10.95 -2.98
C ASP A 43 17.00 9.88 -2.01
N TYR A 44 18.17 10.02 -1.39
CA TYR A 44 18.64 9.10 -0.36
C TYR A 44 17.72 9.12 0.89
N PRO A 45 17.36 7.97 1.50
CA PRO A 45 17.83 6.61 1.18
C PRO A 45 17.05 5.89 0.08
N ASN A 46 15.86 6.37 -0.30
CA ASN A 46 14.97 5.67 -1.24
C ASN A 46 14.49 6.60 -2.36
N LYS A 47 14.79 6.22 -3.61
CA LYS A 47 14.30 6.91 -4.81
C LYS A 47 12.96 6.36 -5.29
N ARG A 48 12.13 7.22 -5.88
CA ARG A 48 10.88 6.82 -6.53
C ARG A 48 11.16 6.34 -7.94
N LYS A 49 10.78 5.10 -8.26
CA LYS A 49 10.82 4.54 -9.61
C LYS A 49 9.40 4.43 -10.16
N TRP A 50 9.09 5.30 -11.12
CA TRP A 50 7.81 5.30 -11.82
C TRP A 50 7.75 4.21 -12.88
N PHE A 51 6.58 3.59 -13.06
CA PHE A 51 6.33 2.60 -14.10
C PHE A 51 4.88 2.68 -14.59
N ASP A 52 4.63 2.05 -15.74
CA ASP A 52 3.29 1.91 -16.32
C ASP A 52 2.56 0.73 -15.68
N ALA A 53 1.50 1.02 -14.93
CA ALA A 53 0.66 0.03 -14.26
C ALA A 53 -0.67 -0.21 -14.98
N SER A 54 -0.80 0.24 -16.24
CA SER A 54 -2.04 0.11 -17.02
C SER A 54 -2.53 -1.33 -17.13
N ARG A 55 -1.63 -2.32 -17.18
CA ARG A 55 -1.98 -3.75 -17.13
C ARG A 55 -2.91 -4.09 -15.96
N TRP A 56 -2.69 -3.47 -14.80
CA TRP A 56 -3.45 -3.76 -13.58
C TRP A 56 -4.63 -2.79 -13.42
N LEU A 57 -4.40 -1.50 -13.71
CA LEU A 57 -5.37 -0.43 -13.53
C LEU A 57 -6.44 -0.32 -14.63
N SER A 58 -6.25 -1.02 -15.75
CA SER A 58 -7.30 -1.21 -16.76
C SER A 58 -8.33 -2.27 -16.36
N THR A 59 -8.04 -3.08 -15.33
CA THR A 59 -8.96 -4.10 -14.82
C THR A 59 -9.84 -3.53 -13.71
N SER A 60 -11.03 -4.11 -13.52
CA SER A 60 -11.88 -3.76 -12.37
C SER A 60 -11.42 -4.39 -11.05
N GLN A 61 -10.33 -5.16 -11.03
CA GLN A 61 -9.83 -5.80 -9.83
C GLN A 61 -9.05 -4.84 -8.93
N TYR A 62 -8.32 -3.88 -9.52
CA TYR A 62 -7.44 -2.99 -8.78
C TYR A 62 -7.93 -1.54 -8.85
N ILE A 63 -8.10 -0.91 -7.70
CA ILE A 63 -8.41 0.51 -7.60
C ILE A 63 -7.17 1.25 -7.08
N LYS A 64 -6.70 2.25 -7.82
CA LYS A 64 -5.59 3.10 -7.37
C LYS A 64 -6.01 3.90 -6.13
N ILE A 65 -5.26 3.78 -5.04
CA ILE A 65 -5.46 4.57 -3.81
C ILE A 65 -4.60 5.82 -3.89
N ASP A 66 -3.31 5.63 -4.12
CA ASP A 66 -2.30 6.67 -4.33
C ASP A 66 -1.25 6.16 -5.33
N ASP A 67 -0.10 6.82 -5.44
CA ASP A 67 0.95 6.42 -6.38
C ASP A 67 1.67 5.12 -6.02
N PHE A 68 1.51 4.58 -4.82
CA PHE A 68 2.23 3.40 -4.33
C PHE A 68 1.33 2.20 -4.02
N TYR A 69 0.06 2.45 -3.70
CA TYR A 69 -0.85 1.44 -3.20
C TYR A 69 -2.11 1.29 -4.06
N LEU A 70 -2.57 0.04 -4.11
CA LEU A 70 -3.81 -0.37 -4.76
C LEU A 70 -4.77 -0.98 -3.73
N LEU A 71 -6.06 -0.89 -4.00
CA LEU A 71 -7.06 -1.76 -3.40
C LEU A 71 -7.31 -2.92 -4.36
N ASN A 72 -6.90 -4.14 -3.99
CA ASN A 72 -7.24 -5.37 -4.70
C ASN A 72 -8.61 -5.88 -4.22
N LEU A 73 -9.61 -5.81 -5.08
CA LEU A 73 -10.97 -6.28 -4.80
C LEU A 73 -11.10 -7.82 -4.80
N LYS A 74 -10.06 -8.53 -5.24
CA LYS A 74 -9.96 -10.00 -5.24
C LYS A 74 -8.72 -10.44 -4.48
N TYR A 75 -8.46 -9.83 -3.33
CA TYR A 75 -7.36 -10.23 -2.45
C TYR A 75 -7.57 -11.65 -1.91
N HIS A 76 -6.48 -12.31 -1.53
CA HIS A 76 -6.53 -13.61 -0.87
C HIS A 76 -6.70 -13.37 0.63
N PRO A 77 -7.82 -13.78 1.25
CA PRO A 77 -8.02 -13.59 2.68
C PRO A 77 -6.99 -14.39 3.49
N VAL A 78 -6.76 -13.98 4.74
CA VAL A 78 -5.92 -14.74 5.67
C VAL A 78 -6.68 -15.99 6.10
N ASP A 79 -6.20 -17.16 5.69
CA ASP A 79 -6.87 -18.45 5.93
C ASP A 79 -7.01 -18.78 7.42
N ASN A 80 -5.98 -18.50 8.22
CA ASN A 80 -5.97 -18.75 9.65
C ASN A 80 -5.36 -17.58 10.41
N VAL A 81 -6.22 -16.73 11.00
CA VAL A 81 -5.77 -15.61 11.84
C VAL A 81 -5.08 -16.06 13.13
N ASN A 82 -5.30 -17.30 13.58
CA ASN A 82 -4.63 -17.89 14.74
C ASN A 82 -3.36 -18.66 14.34
N ASP A 83 -2.79 -18.38 13.17
CA ASP A 83 -1.50 -18.95 12.77
C ASP A 83 -0.40 -18.59 13.78
N ALA A 84 0.49 -19.54 14.05
CA ALA A 84 1.55 -19.36 15.03
C ALA A 84 2.52 -18.23 14.63
N GLY A 85 2.80 -18.07 13.34
CA GLY A 85 3.63 -16.99 12.82
C GLY A 85 3.02 -15.62 13.07
N ILE A 86 1.72 -15.46 12.78
CA ILE A 86 0.97 -14.22 13.05
C ILE A 86 1.03 -13.87 14.54
N ILE A 87 0.74 -14.84 15.41
CA ILE A 87 0.70 -14.64 16.85
C ILE A 87 2.09 -14.27 17.40
N VAL A 88 3.15 -14.92 16.92
CA VAL A 88 4.52 -14.61 17.34
C VAL A 88 4.91 -13.18 16.94
N ILE A 89 4.61 -12.76 15.70
CA ILE A 89 4.86 -11.39 15.23
C ILE A 89 4.09 -10.38 16.08
N LEU A 90 2.82 -10.65 16.39
CA LEU A 90 2.01 -9.80 17.25
C LEU A 90 2.61 -9.68 18.66
N HIS A 91 3.11 -10.77 19.23
CA HIS A 91 3.76 -10.74 20.54
C HIS A 91 5.02 -9.86 20.55
N PHE A 92 5.85 -9.95 19.51
CA PHE A 92 7.00 -9.07 19.33
C PHE A 92 6.58 -7.61 19.20
N ALA A 93 5.58 -7.32 18.37
CA ALA A 93 5.06 -5.97 18.21
C ALA A 93 4.53 -5.39 19.52
N ILE A 94 3.83 -6.19 20.34
CA ILE A 94 3.36 -5.79 21.67
C ILE A 94 4.52 -5.44 22.59
N ARG A 95 5.59 -6.25 22.61
CA ARG A 95 6.79 -6.00 23.44
C ARG A 95 7.48 -4.70 23.06
N ASP A 96 7.60 -4.41 21.77
CA ASP A 96 8.18 -3.15 21.29
C ASP A 96 7.29 -1.93 21.60
N ALA A 97 5.98 -2.15 21.67
CA ALA A 97 4.99 -1.11 21.88
C ALA A 97 4.78 -0.69 23.35
N ILE A 98 5.28 -1.44 24.35
CA ILE A 98 5.03 -1.19 25.79
C ILE A 98 5.38 0.24 26.21
N LYS A 99 6.46 0.81 25.67
CA LYS A 99 6.87 2.18 26.01
C LYS A 99 5.79 3.21 25.69
N LYS A 100 5.01 2.96 24.64
CA LYS A 100 3.91 3.81 24.19
C LYS A 100 2.57 3.39 24.79
N PHE A 101 2.38 2.10 25.05
CA PHE A 101 1.15 1.52 25.58
C PHE A 101 1.46 0.62 26.80
N PRO A 102 1.71 1.22 27.98
CA PRO A 102 2.08 0.47 29.19
C PRO A 102 1.02 -0.53 29.65
N GLU A 103 -0.24 -0.34 29.27
CA GLU A 103 -1.35 -1.26 29.51
C GLU A 103 -1.13 -2.66 28.92
N LEU A 104 -0.26 -2.78 27.90
CA LEU A 104 0.09 -4.05 27.28
C LEU A 104 1.15 -4.85 28.06
N LEU A 105 1.67 -4.32 29.18
CA LEU A 105 2.76 -4.94 29.93
C LEU A 105 2.46 -6.40 30.30
N LYS A 106 1.24 -6.69 30.76
CA LYS A 106 0.84 -8.05 31.15
C LYS A 106 0.94 -9.04 29.99
N LEU A 107 0.54 -8.63 28.79
CA LEU A 107 0.62 -9.48 27.59
C LEU A 107 2.08 -9.71 27.18
N SER A 108 2.89 -8.64 27.22
CA SER A 108 4.28 -8.68 26.80
C SER A 108 5.18 -9.62 27.62
N GLN A 109 4.80 -9.82 28.90
CA GLN A 109 5.51 -10.65 29.87
C GLN A 109 5.12 -12.13 29.81
N MET A 110 4.06 -12.48 29.06
CA MET A 110 3.72 -13.88 28.82
C MET A 110 4.86 -14.55 28.06
N ASP A 111 5.09 -15.84 28.32
CA ASP A 111 5.89 -16.64 27.39
C ASP A 111 5.10 -16.88 26.09
N ASN A 112 5.79 -17.34 25.05
CA ASN A 112 5.18 -17.48 23.72
C ASN A 112 4.05 -18.51 23.69
N LYS A 113 4.11 -19.56 24.53
CA LYS A 113 3.09 -20.61 24.56
C LYS A 113 1.84 -20.11 25.25
N ASP A 114 2.01 -19.46 26.40
CA ASP A 114 0.90 -18.86 27.15
C ASP A 114 0.23 -17.74 26.35
N PHE A 115 1.03 -16.88 25.70
CA PHE A 115 0.51 -15.85 24.80
C PHE A 115 -0.26 -16.46 23.63
N PHE A 116 0.27 -17.52 23.01
CA PHE A 116 -0.42 -18.20 21.92
C PHE A 116 -1.78 -18.73 22.33
N HIS A 117 -1.86 -19.45 23.45
CA HIS A 117 -3.14 -19.93 23.96
C HIS A 117 -4.07 -18.79 24.38
N PHE A 118 -3.54 -17.73 24.97
CA PHE A 118 -4.34 -16.56 25.39
C PHE A 118 -4.99 -15.85 24.21
N MET A 119 -4.31 -15.76 23.07
CA MET A 119 -4.77 -15.02 21.89
C MET A 119 -5.67 -15.84 20.95
N GLN A 120 -5.74 -17.16 21.12
CA GLN A 120 -6.61 -18.00 20.31
C GLN A 120 -8.05 -17.47 20.31
N ASN A 121 -8.60 -17.28 19.11
CA ASN A 121 -9.96 -16.80 18.88
C ASN A 121 -10.23 -15.36 19.36
N LYS A 122 -9.18 -14.59 19.68
CA LYS A 122 -9.28 -13.16 20.02
C LYS A 122 -8.79 -12.24 18.92
N LEU A 123 -8.36 -12.82 17.79
CA LEU A 123 -7.85 -12.12 16.63
C LEU A 123 -8.92 -11.96 15.57
N SER A 124 -8.93 -10.80 14.94
CA SER A 124 -9.61 -10.55 13.67
C SER A 124 -8.70 -9.74 12.77
N ASN A 125 -9.04 -9.64 11.49
CA ASN A 125 -8.30 -8.82 10.56
C ASN A 125 -9.20 -8.12 9.55
N GLU A 126 -8.64 -7.11 8.91
CA GLU A 126 -9.23 -6.40 7.79
C GLU A 126 -8.18 -6.22 6.70
N TYR A 127 -8.58 -6.39 5.45
CA TYR A 127 -7.71 -6.12 4.32
C TYR A 127 -7.57 -4.61 4.10
N LEU A 128 -6.34 -4.13 3.88
CA LEU A 128 -6.07 -2.70 3.70
C LEU A 128 -5.77 -2.35 2.24
N ARG A 129 -4.71 -2.93 1.68
CA ARG A 129 -4.12 -2.50 0.41
C ARG A 129 -3.08 -3.49 -0.10
N THR A 130 -2.75 -3.39 -1.38
CA THR A 130 -1.66 -4.10 -2.05
C THR A 130 -0.59 -3.09 -2.42
N LYS A 131 0.68 -3.47 -2.25
CA LYS A 131 1.85 -2.79 -2.81
C LYS A 131 2.41 -3.60 -3.97
N PHE A 132 3.05 -2.91 -4.91
CA PHE A 132 3.84 -3.53 -5.95
C PHE A 132 5.16 -4.07 -5.40
N ASN A 133 5.49 -5.29 -5.80
CA ASN A 133 6.81 -5.86 -5.56
C ASN A 133 7.87 -5.09 -6.36
N GLU A 134 8.99 -4.81 -5.70
CA GLU A 134 10.00 -3.87 -6.20
C GLU A 134 10.79 -4.42 -7.41
N ASP A 135 10.88 -5.74 -7.54
CA ASP A 135 11.61 -6.41 -8.61
C ASP A 135 10.73 -6.73 -9.82
N THR A 136 9.52 -7.23 -9.56
CA THR A 136 8.61 -7.75 -10.60
C THR A 136 7.60 -6.72 -11.11
N LEU A 137 7.35 -5.65 -10.34
CA LEU A 137 6.28 -4.68 -10.61
C LEU A 137 4.88 -5.32 -10.70
N GLU A 138 4.69 -6.45 -10.01
CA GLU A 138 3.40 -7.08 -9.83
C GLU A 138 2.81 -6.74 -8.45
N PRO A 139 1.48 -6.56 -8.34
CA PRO A 139 0.82 -6.22 -7.08
C PRO A 139 0.64 -7.48 -6.23
N THR A 140 1.70 -7.90 -5.54
CA THR A 140 1.75 -9.15 -4.77
C THR A 140 1.76 -8.96 -3.26
N ASP A 141 2.06 -7.75 -2.78
CA ASP A 141 2.32 -7.52 -1.37
C ASP A 141 1.06 -6.99 -0.69
N ASP A 142 0.19 -7.90 -0.26
CA ASP A 142 -1.06 -7.58 0.42
C ASP A 142 -0.84 -7.26 1.91
N TYR A 143 -1.45 -6.17 2.37
CA TYR A 143 -1.39 -5.69 3.75
C TYR A 143 -2.73 -5.88 4.44
N PHE A 144 -2.66 -6.42 5.65
CA PHE A 144 -3.80 -6.63 6.54
C PHE A 144 -3.58 -5.90 7.86
N LEU A 145 -4.66 -5.33 8.40
CA LEU A 145 -4.72 -4.82 9.75
C LEU A 145 -5.23 -5.90 10.67
N PHE A 146 -4.48 -6.24 11.71
CA PHE A 146 -4.91 -7.20 12.72
C PHE A 146 -5.40 -6.48 13.97
N PHE A 147 -6.53 -6.95 14.48
CA PHE A 147 -7.14 -6.48 15.72
C PHE A 147 -7.11 -7.62 16.74
N PHE A 148 -7.05 -7.24 18.01
CA PHE A 148 -7.10 -8.19 19.11
C PHE A 148 -7.81 -7.63 20.33
N THR A 149 -8.37 -8.52 21.14
CA THR A 149 -9.00 -8.19 22.42
C THR A 149 -8.20 -8.80 23.57
N TYR A 150 -8.08 -8.08 24.71
CA TYR A 150 -7.26 -8.50 25.84
C TYR A 150 -7.76 -8.01 27.20
#